data_AF-A0A6H2CWX8-F1
#
_entry.id   AF-A0A6H2CWX8-F1
#
_cell.length_a   1.000
_cell.length_b   1.000
_cell.length_c   1.000
_cell.angle_alpha   90.00
_cell.angle_beta   90.00
_cell.angle_gamma   90.00
#
_symmetry.space_group_name_H-M   'P 1'
#
loop_
_entity.id
_entity.type
_entity.pdbx_description
1 polymer ?
#
loop_
_entity_poly.entity_id
_entity_poly.type
_entity_poly.pdbx_seq_one_letter_code
_entity_poly.pdbx_strand_id
1 'polypeptide(L)'
;MSAVERFSFLFRREAFLLVFVAVAFAMGISDGIDGQGWGFGLLTIAVYTTLAWFTHQRRHIPTLMTILVLILTGSGYLYDSFTSLTMSADPNILLMIFKGTVGVYLTWGALIIHREHRIRD
;
A
#
# COMPACT_ATOMS: atom_id res chain seq x y z
N MET A 1 -3.76 -26.13 -10.58
CA MET A 1 -3.89 -24.67 -10.38
C MET A 1 -2.92 -23.99 -11.33
N SER A 2 -3.42 -23.42 -12.43
CA SER A 2 -2.59 -22.94 -13.55
C SER A 2 -1.89 -21.62 -13.19
N ALA A 3 -0.77 -21.29 -13.84
CA ALA A 3 -0.06 -20.03 -13.59
C ALA A 3 -0.96 -18.79 -13.78
N VAL A 4 -1.92 -18.88 -14.69
CA VAL A 4 -2.92 -17.83 -14.97
C VAL A 4 -3.84 -17.59 -13.77
N GLU A 5 -4.24 -18.63 -13.03
CA GLU A 5 -5.03 -18.48 -11.80
C GLU A 5 -4.24 -17.74 -10.71
N ARG A 6 -2.95 -18.04 -10.56
CA ARG A 6 -2.08 -17.35 -9.60
C ARG A 6 -1.88 -15.87 -9.94
N PHE A 7 -1.71 -15.54 -11.22
CA PHE A 7 -1.63 -14.15 -11.67
C PHE A 7 -2.96 -13.41 -11.51
N SER A 8 -4.09 -14.08 -11.77
CA SER A 8 -5.41 -13.46 -11.57
C SER A 8 -5.68 -13.10 -10.11
N PHE A 9 -5.12 -13.86 -9.15
CA PHE A 9 -5.22 -13.56 -7.73
C PHE A 9 -4.52 -12.24 -7.37
N LEU A 10 -3.37 -11.93 -7.99
CA LEU A 10 -2.61 -10.69 -7.76
C LEU A 10 -3.37 -9.43 -8.21
N PHE A 11 -4.38 -9.55 -9.06
CA PHE A 11 -5.22 -8.42 -9.49
C PHE A 11 -6.54 -8.32 -8.75
N ARG A 12 -6.78 -9.19 -7.75
CA ARG A 12 -7.98 -9.09 -6.92
C ARG A 12 -7.81 -8.05 -5.83
N ARG A 13 -8.94 -7.47 -5.43
CA ARG A 13 -9.05 -6.56 -4.28
C ARG A 13 -8.39 -7.10 -3.03
N GLU A 14 -8.51 -8.40 -2.75
CA GLU A 14 -7.90 -9.01 -1.57
C GLU A 14 -6.36 -8.91 -1.59
N ALA A 15 -5.73 -9.05 -2.76
CA ALA A 15 -4.28 -8.97 -2.88
C ALA A 15 -3.76 -7.55 -2.61
N PHE A 16 -4.44 -6.52 -3.11
CA PHE A 16 -4.07 -5.12 -2.83
C PHE A 16 -4.20 -4.78 -1.35
N LEU A 17 -5.25 -5.26 -0.68
CA LEU A 17 -5.43 -5.07 0.76
C LEU A 17 -4.36 -5.80 1.58
N LEU A 18 -3.97 -7.02 1.18
CA LEU A 18 -2.88 -7.75 1.84
C LEU A 18 -1.54 -7.02 1.70
N VAL A 19 -1.22 -6.54 0.49
CA VAL A 19 0.00 -5.75 0.26
C VAL A 19 -0.04 -4.45 1.07
N PHE A 20 -1.18 -3.79 1.13
CA PHE A 20 -1.35 -2.59 1.96
C PHE A 20 -1.07 -2.85 3.45
N VAL A 21 -1.62 -3.93 4.01
CA VAL A 21 -1.37 -4.33 5.40
C VAL A 21 0.10 -4.70 5.60
N ALA A 22 0.71 -5.42 4.66
CA ALA A 22 2.13 -5.76 4.73
C ALA A 22 3.03 -4.50 4.73
N VAL A 23 2.70 -3.51 3.90
CA VAL A 23 3.39 -2.21 3.89
C VAL A 23 3.20 -1.47 5.21
N ALA A 24 2.00 -1.46 5.77
CA ALA A 24 1.72 -0.89 7.08
C ALA A 24 2.58 -1.51 8.19
N PHE A 25 2.74 -2.84 8.12
CA PHE A 25 3.55 -3.60 9.06
C PHE A 25 5.04 -3.27 8.92
N ALA A 26 5.54 -3.17 7.69
CA ALA A 26 6.91 -2.77 7.43
C ALA A 26 7.21 -1.36 7.96
N MET A 27 6.31 -0.40 7.73
CA MET A 27 6.42 0.97 8.27
C MET A 27 6.36 0.99 9.80
N GLY A 28 5.40 0.27 10.39
CA GLY A 28 5.26 0.24 11.84
C GLY A 28 6.44 -0.39 12.55
N ILE A 29 7.09 -1.38 11.93
CA ILE A 29 8.34 -1.98 12.44
C ILE A 29 9.51 -1.02 12.26
N SER A 30 9.66 -0.37 11.09
CA SER A 30 10.77 0.56 10.88
C SER A 30 10.76 1.70 11.90
N ASP A 31 9.58 2.29 12.13
CA ASP A 31 9.40 3.37 13.11
C ASP A 31 9.63 2.90 14.56
N GLY A 32 9.38 1.62 14.84
CA GLY A 32 9.68 0.98 16.12
C GLY A 32 11.18 0.78 16.33
N ILE A 33 11.91 0.34 15.31
CA ILE A 33 13.36 0.07 15.39
C ILE A 33 14.14 1.34 15.75
N ASP A 34 13.69 2.51 15.29
CA ASP A 34 14.31 3.81 15.60
C ASP A 34 14.05 4.30 17.06
N GLY A 35 13.39 3.48 17.90
CA GLY A 35 13.40 3.60 19.36
C GLY A 35 12.46 4.66 19.96
N GLN A 36 12.03 5.66 19.20
CA GLN A 36 11.05 6.68 19.65
C GLN A 36 9.62 6.44 19.15
N GLY A 37 9.41 5.55 18.18
CA GLY A 37 8.17 5.46 17.41
C GLY A 37 7.26 4.27 17.70
N TRP A 38 7.57 3.35 18.62
CA TRP A 38 6.80 2.10 18.81
C TRP A 38 5.29 2.32 18.99
N GLY A 39 4.90 3.34 19.74
CA GLY A 39 3.49 3.69 19.93
C GLY A 39 2.79 4.08 18.62
N PHE A 40 3.46 4.91 17.80
CA PHE A 40 2.96 5.30 16.49
C PHE A 40 2.97 4.14 15.49
N GLY A 41 4.03 3.32 15.49
CA GLY A 41 4.13 2.15 14.61
C GLY A 41 3.03 1.13 14.86
N LEU A 42 2.77 0.79 16.14
CA LEU A 42 1.65 -0.09 16.51
C LEU A 42 0.29 0.50 16.14
N LEU A 43 0.12 1.81 16.34
CA LEU A 43 -1.11 2.52 15.96
C LEU A 43 -1.33 2.47 14.45
N THR A 44 -0.29 2.72 13.64
CA THR A 44 -0.35 2.64 12.17
C THR A 44 -0.76 1.24 11.70
N ILE A 45 -0.15 0.19 12.29
CA ILE A 45 -0.51 -1.20 11.99
C ILE A 45 -1.99 -1.45 12.31
N ALA A 46 -2.44 -1.06 13.49
CA ALA A 46 -3.81 -1.25 13.92
C ALA A 46 -4.80 -0.50 13.02
N VAL A 47 -4.55 0.77 12.73
CA VAL A 47 -5.44 1.61 11.90
C VAL A 47 -5.51 1.09 10.47
N TYR A 48 -4.37 0.75 9.84
CA TYR A 48 -4.35 0.32 8.44
C TYR A 48 -4.94 -1.07 8.27
N THR A 49 -4.71 -1.98 9.23
CA THR A 49 -5.35 -3.29 9.25
C THR A 49 -6.87 -3.16 9.42
N THR A 50 -7.31 -2.27 10.30
CA THR A 50 -8.74 -2.00 10.53
C THR A 50 -9.40 -1.38 9.29
N LEU A 51 -8.73 -0.44 8.62
CA LEU A 51 -9.17 0.14 7.36
C LEU A 51 -9.27 -0.90 6.25
N ALA A 52 -8.27 -1.78 6.12
CA ALA A 52 -8.29 -2.87 5.16
C ALA A 52 -9.46 -3.84 5.42
N TRP A 53 -9.71 -4.16 6.70
CA TRP A 53 -10.83 -4.99 7.12
C TRP A 53 -12.19 -4.35 6.80
N PHE A 54 -12.39 -3.08 7.14
CA PHE A 54 -13.64 -2.39 6.81
C PHE A 54 -13.85 -2.20 5.32
N THR A 55 -12.77 -2.00 4.57
CA THR A 55 -12.78 -2.01 3.12
C THR A 55 -13.22 -3.38 2.63
N HIS A 56 -12.67 -4.48 3.15
CA HIS A 56 -13.13 -5.83 2.83
C HIS A 56 -14.64 -6.00 3.06
N GLN A 57 -15.17 -5.49 4.18
CA GLN A 57 -16.61 -5.45 4.49
C GLN A 57 -17.46 -4.51 3.61
N ARG A 58 -16.84 -3.81 2.64
CA ARG A 58 -17.52 -2.92 1.67
C ARG A 58 -18.22 -1.72 2.31
N ARG A 59 -17.73 -1.22 3.44
CA ARG A 59 -18.24 0.02 4.02
C ARG A 59 -17.78 1.21 3.18
N HIS A 60 -18.68 2.16 2.90
CA HIS A 60 -18.46 3.28 1.97
C HIS A 60 -17.33 4.23 2.42
N ILE A 61 -17.46 4.80 3.63
CA ILE A 61 -16.50 5.76 4.19
C ILE A 61 -15.09 5.14 4.37
N PRO A 62 -14.93 3.94 4.97
CA PRO A 62 -13.62 3.31 5.11
C PRO A 62 -12.96 2.96 3.78
N THR A 63 -13.76 2.62 2.76
CA THR A 63 -13.23 2.34 1.42
C THR A 63 -12.64 3.60 0.79
N LEU A 64 -13.32 4.76 0.91
CA LEU A 64 -12.79 6.04 0.45
C LEU A 64 -11.50 6.44 1.19
N MET A 65 -11.47 6.27 2.51
CA MET A 65 -10.26 6.53 3.30
C MET A 65 -9.11 5.62 2.88
N THR A 66 -9.38 4.34 2.65
CA THR A 66 -8.36 3.39 2.21
C THR A 66 -7.84 3.72 0.81
N ILE A 67 -8.70 4.15 -0.11
CA ILE A 67 -8.29 4.63 -1.44
C ILE A 67 -7.36 5.85 -1.30
N LEU A 68 -7.73 6.84 -0.47
CA LEU A 68 -6.91 8.02 -0.25
C LEU A 68 -5.55 7.67 0.34
N VAL A 69 -5.51 6.80 1.35
CA VAL A 69 -4.25 6.36 1.97
C VAL A 69 -3.40 5.60 0.95
N LEU A 70 -3.99 4.69 0.16
CA LEU A 70 -3.26 3.98 -0.89
C LEU A 70 -2.63 4.92 -1.92
N ILE A 71 -3.36 5.95 -2.36
CA ILE A 71 -2.83 6.96 -3.30
C ILE A 71 -1.72 7.77 -2.64
N LEU A 72 -1.93 8.24 -1.40
CA LEU A 72 -0.98 9.08 -0.70
C LEU A 72 0.32 8.31 -0.41
N THR A 73 0.21 7.10 0.13
CA THR A 73 1.35 6.19 0.35
C THR A 73 2.02 5.78 -0.96
N GLY A 74 1.24 5.42 -1.99
CA GLY A 74 1.77 5.04 -3.29
C GLY A 74 2.53 6.19 -3.98
N SER A 75 1.99 7.40 -3.92
CA SER A 75 2.64 8.62 -4.43
C SER A 75 3.90 8.97 -3.65
N GLY A 76 3.93 8.75 -2.33
CA GLY A 76 5.13 8.94 -1.51
C GLY A 76 6.26 8.00 -1.95
N TYR A 77 5.96 6.71 -2.15
CA TYR A 77 6.95 5.75 -2.65
C TYR A 77 7.43 6.05 -4.08
N LEU A 78 6.54 6.54 -4.95
CA LEU A 78 6.92 6.99 -6.28
C LEU A 78 7.82 8.22 -6.21
N TYR A 79 7.46 9.21 -5.38
CA TYR A 79 8.24 10.42 -5.17
C TYR A 79 9.66 10.06 -4.67
N ASP A 80 9.77 9.23 -3.63
CA ASP A 80 11.03 8.71 -3.13
C ASP A 80 11.84 8.01 -4.23
N SER A 81 11.19 7.16 -5.03
CA SER A 81 11.88 6.47 -6.13
C SER A 81 12.39 7.45 -7.20
N PHE A 82 11.65 8.51 -7.50
CA PHE A 82 12.04 9.53 -8.48
C PHE A 82 13.14 10.45 -7.95
N THR A 83 13.08 10.84 -6.67
CA THR A 83 14.12 11.66 -6.04
C THR A 83 15.42 10.89 -5.90
N SER A 84 15.38 9.60 -5.52
CA SER A 84 16.58 8.73 -5.52
C SER A 84 17.21 8.62 -6.92
N LEU A 85 16.39 8.53 -7.98
CA LEU A 85 16.87 8.47 -9.37
C LEU A 85 17.55 9.78 -9.82
N THR A 86 16.96 10.93 -9.46
CA THR A 86 17.40 12.25 -9.92
C THR A 86 18.58 12.80 -9.13
N MET A 87 18.64 12.52 -7.83
CA MET A 87 19.69 13.05 -6.95
C MET A 87 20.91 12.14 -6.84
N SER A 88 20.92 10.96 -7.49
CA SER A 88 21.96 9.93 -7.27
C SER A 88 22.22 9.66 -5.77
N ALA A 89 21.19 9.87 -4.94
CA ALA A 89 21.34 10.00 -3.49
C ALA A 89 21.46 8.63 -2.79
N ASP A 90 21.03 7.55 -3.45
CA ASP A 90 21.09 6.19 -2.92
C ASP A 90 21.82 5.25 -3.89
N PRO A 91 22.89 4.57 -3.44
CA PRO A 91 23.59 3.57 -4.27
C PRO A 91 22.77 2.29 -4.48
N ASN A 92 21.65 2.12 -3.78
CA ASN A 92 20.88 0.87 -3.78
C ASN A 92 19.71 0.91 -4.78
N ILE A 93 20.05 0.71 -6.07
CA ILE A 93 19.11 0.66 -7.21
C ILE A 93 17.96 -0.33 -6.96
N LEU A 94 18.22 -1.44 -6.27
CA LEU A 94 17.21 -2.46 -5.91
C LEU A 94 16.10 -1.87 -5.04
N LEU A 95 16.46 -1.04 -4.05
CA LEU A 95 15.50 -0.42 -3.14
C LEU A 95 14.66 0.64 -3.85
N MET A 96 15.26 1.38 -4.78
CA MET A 96 14.55 2.34 -5.64
C MET A 96 13.52 1.63 -6.53
N ILE A 97 13.93 0.59 -7.27
CA ILE A 97 13.01 -0.19 -8.12
C ILE A 97 11.88 -0.81 -7.28
N PHE A 98 12.20 -1.31 -6.09
CA PHE A 98 11.21 -1.87 -5.17
C PHE A 98 10.19 -0.81 -4.74
N LYS A 99 10.65 0.35 -4.25
CA LYS A 99 9.77 1.47 -3.87
C LYS A 99 8.90 1.91 -5.05
N GLY A 100 9.48 2.08 -6.24
CA GLY A 100 8.74 2.43 -7.44
C GLY A 100 7.65 1.41 -7.79
N THR A 101 7.99 0.12 -7.77
CA THR A 101 7.05 -0.97 -8.08
C THR A 101 5.91 -1.04 -7.05
N VAL A 102 6.24 -0.96 -5.76
CA VAL A 102 5.25 -0.92 -4.68
C VAL A 102 4.35 0.31 -4.82
N GLY A 103 4.92 1.48 -5.11
CA GLY A 103 4.17 2.72 -5.32
C GLY A 103 3.18 2.64 -6.48
N VAL A 104 3.60 2.10 -7.63
CA VAL A 104 2.70 1.84 -8.78
C VAL A 104 1.60 0.86 -8.37
N TYR A 105 1.95 -0.25 -7.70
CA TYR A 105 0.99 -1.29 -7.35
C TYR A 105 -0.07 -0.80 -6.36
N LEU A 106 0.31 -0.03 -5.34
CA LEU A 106 -0.63 0.57 -4.38
C LEU A 106 -1.55 1.59 -5.07
N THR A 107 -0.99 2.45 -5.93
CA THR A 107 -1.76 3.45 -6.67
C THR A 107 -2.75 2.79 -7.64
N TRP A 108 -2.32 1.75 -8.34
CA TRP A 108 -3.19 0.96 -9.22
C TRP A 108 -4.28 0.23 -8.44
N GLY A 109 -3.94 -0.34 -7.29
CA GLY A 109 -4.89 -0.95 -6.36
C GLY A 109 -5.98 0.04 -5.91
N ALA A 110 -5.60 1.28 -5.60
CA ALA A 110 -6.54 2.33 -5.25
C ALA A 110 -7.55 2.62 -6.36
N LEU A 111 -7.08 2.70 -7.61
CA LEU A 111 -7.94 2.92 -8.79
C LEU A 111 -8.89 1.76 -9.04
N ILE A 112 -8.43 0.52 -8.89
CA ILE A 112 -9.28 -0.68 -9.00
C ILE A 112 -10.36 -0.67 -7.92
N ILE A 113 -9.97 -0.45 -6.66
CA ILE A 113 -10.91 -0.42 -5.54
C ILE A 113 -11.94 0.71 -5.73
N HIS A 114 -11.50 1.89 -6.20
CA HIS A 114 -12.40 2.99 -6.51
C HIS A 114 -13.37 2.67 -7.65
N ARG A 115 -12.88 2.04 -8.73
CA ARG A 115 -13.72 1.62 -9.86
C ARG A 115 -14.76 0.59 -9.44
N GLU A 116 -14.37 -0.42 -8.66
CA GLU A 116 -15.30 -1.43 -8.14
C GLU A 116 -16.37 -0.83 -7.23
N HIS A 117 -15.99 0.19 -6.45
CA HIS A 117 -16.91 0.95 -5.61
C HIS A 117 -17.95 1.70 -6.45
N ARG A 118 -17.52 2.42 -7.49
CA ARG A 118 -18.40 3.23 -8.36
C ARG A 118 -19.34 2.42 -9.25
N ILE A 119 -19.00 1.19 -9.63
CA ILE A 119 -19.83 0.37 -10.53
C ILE A 119 -20.99 -0.32 -9.78
N ARG A 120 -20.89 -0.43 -8.46
CA ARG A 120 -21.85 -1.20 -7.64
C ARG A 120 -22.81 -0.35 -6.82
N ASP A 121 -22.55 0.96 -6.71
CA ASP A 121 -23.50 1.96 -6.21
C ASP A 121 -24.23 2.62 -7.39
#